data_AF-A0AAE3P5Z8-F1
#
_entry.id   AF-A0AAE3P5Z8-F1
#
_cell.length_a   1.000
_cell.length_b   1.000
_cell.length_c   1.000
_cell.angle_alpha   90.00
_cell.angle_beta   90.00
_cell.angle_gamma   90.00
#
_symmetry.space_group_name_H-M   'P 1'
#
loop_
_entity.id
_entity.type
_entity.pdbx_description
1 polymer ?
#
loop_
_entity_poly.entity_id
_entity_poly.type
_entity_poly.pdbx_seq_one_letter_code
_entity_poly.pdbx_strand_id
1 'polypeptide(L)'
;MDKIERALISVTDKTGIVDFAKELENLGIEIISTGGTAKVLRDGGIKVIEISDLTGFPEILEGRVKTLHPKVHGGILFKRDKEDHLTTVREHNIKPIDLIVVNLYAFEKVVKKGVDLDTAIENIDIGGPTLIRAGAKNFKYVTVVVYPEDYPKVLEEIKKYGNTTLKTRLELARKVFKLTSDYDQMIFNYLSSVTA
;
A
#
# COMPACT_ATOMS: atom_id res chain seq x y z
N MET A 1 8.22 -19.84 5.68
CA MET A 1 7.61 -18.52 5.46
C MET A 1 6.32 -18.77 4.73
N ASP A 2 5.23 -18.21 5.22
CA ASP A 2 3.92 -18.49 4.67
C ASP A 2 3.79 -17.91 3.26
N LYS A 3 2.94 -18.54 2.45
CA LYS A 3 2.61 -18.06 1.11
C LYS A 3 1.96 -16.67 1.21
N ILE A 4 2.15 -15.82 0.21
CA ILE A 4 1.34 -14.60 0.08
C ILE A 4 -0.10 -15.03 -0.24
N GLU A 5 -1.05 -14.54 0.55
CA GLU A 5 -2.48 -14.83 0.41
C GLU A 5 -3.30 -13.57 0.11
N ARG A 6 -2.88 -12.40 0.61
CA ARG A 6 -3.65 -11.15 0.49
C ARG A 6 -2.76 -10.00 0.05
N ALA A 7 -3.18 -9.30 -1.01
CA ALA A 7 -2.53 -8.11 -1.54
C ALA A 7 -3.43 -6.88 -1.41
N LEU A 8 -2.92 -5.80 -0.80
CA LEU A 8 -3.57 -4.49 -0.80
C LEU A 8 -2.94 -3.61 -1.89
N ILE A 9 -3.74 -3.22 -2.88
CA ILE A 9 -3.32 -2.44 -4.03
C ILE A 9 -4.04 -1.09 -4.03
N SER A 10 -3.29 0.00 -3.94
CA SER A 10 -3.81 1.37 -4.02
C SER A 10 -2.78 2.26 -4.72
N VAL A 11 -2.92 2.40 -6.03
CA VAL A 11 -1.94 3.09 -6.87
C VAL A 11 -2.56 4.30 -7.55
N THR A 12 -1.80 5.38 -7.72
CA THR A 12 -2.13 6.50 -8.61
C THR A 12 -1.70 6.19 -10.04
N ASP A 13 -0.44 5.79 -10.23
CA ASP A 13 0.07 5.31 -11.53
C ASP A 13 -0.44 3.89 -11.79
N LYS A 14 -1.13 3.71 -12.92
CA LYS A 14 -1.78 2.46 -13.34
C LYS A 14 -0.91 1.62 -14.27
N THR A 15 0.32 2.04 -14.53
CA THR A 15 1.25 1.32 -15.40
C THR A 15 1.44 -0.13 -14.93
N GLY A 16 1.07 -1.09 -15.80
CA GLY A 16 1.24 -2.53 -15.57
C GLY A 16 0.42 -3.13 -14.42
N ILE A 17 -0.43 -2.36 -13.72
CA ILE A 17 -1.08 -2.86 -12.49
C ILE A 17 -2.11 -3.96 -12.75
N VAL A 18 -2.83 -3.87 -13.88
CA VAL A 18 -3.85 -4.87 -14.23
C VAL A 18 -3.19 -6.21 -14.51
N ASP A 19 -2.13 -6.25 -15.33
CA ASP A 19 -1.41 -7.49 -15.63
C ASP A 19 -0.77 -8.08 -14.37
N PHE A 20 -0.16 -7.25 -13.53
CA PHE A 20 0.41 -7.69 -12.27
C PHE A 20 -0.64 -8.29 -11.33
N ALA A 21 -1.77 -7.61 -11.15
CA ALA A 21 -2.85 -8.08 -10.28
C ALA A 21 -3.55 -9.34 -10.81
N LYS A 22 -3.65 -9.49 -12.14
CA LYS A 22 -4.19 -10.70 -12.77
C LYS A 22 -3.30 -11.91 -12.52
N GLU A 23 -2.00 -11.74 -12.58
CA GLU A 23 -1.05 -12.80 -12.23
C GLU A 23 -1.10 -13.16 -10.74
N LEU A 24 -1.31 -12.19 -9.84
CA LEU A 24 -1.54 -12.47 -8.43
C LEU A 24 -2.84 -13.26 -8.20
N GLU A 25 -3.93 -12.88 -8.86
CA GLU A 25 -5.22 -13.59 -8.79
C GLU A 25 -5.10 -15.04 -9.29
N ASN A 26 -4.38 -15.26 -10.40
CA ASN A 26 -4.09 -16.61 -10.93
C ASN A 26 -3.31 -17.50 -9.93
N LEU A 27 -2.58 -16.90 -9.00
CA LEU A 27 -1.87 -17.60 -7.92
C LEU A 27 -2.74 -17.84 -6.67
N GLY A 28 -4.00 -17.39 -6.71
CA GLY A 28 -4.99 -17.50 -5.64
C GLY A 28 -4.87 -16.40 -4.57
N ILE A 29 -4.23 -15.29 -4.89
CA ILE A 29 -4.03 -14.16 -3.95
C ILE A 29 -5.28 -13.27 -3.98
N GLU A 30 -5.87 -13.02 -2.82
CA GLU A 30 -7.01 -12.10 -2.69
C GLU A 30 -6.56 -10.65 -2.89
N ILE A 31 -7.23 -9.93 -3.79
CA ILE A 31 -6.93 -8.53 -4.07
C ILE A 31 -7.87 -7.63 -3.28
N ILE A 32 -7.29 -6.78 -2.44
CA ILE A 32 -7.97 -5.71 -1.70
C ILE A 32 -7.60 -4.39 -2.36
N SER A 33 -8.59 -3.55 -2.67
CA SER A 33 -8.34 -2.24 -3.26
C SER A 33 -9.38 -1.21 -2.82
N THR A 34 -9.23 0.02 -3.31
CA THR A 34 -10.14 1.13 -3.01
C THR A 34 -10.19 2.13 -4.16
N GLY A 35 -11.32 2.83 -4.28
CA GLY A 35 -11.51 3.98 -5.16
C GLY A 35 -11.18 3.69 -6.62
N GLY A 36 -10.47 4.62 -7.26
CA GLY A 36 -10.10 4.50 -8.67
C GLY A 36 -9.23 3.29 -9.02
N THR A 37 -8.48 2.74 -8.06
CA THR A 37 -7.70 1.52 -8.29
C THR A 37 -8.61 0.30 -8.37
N ALA A 38 -9.57 0.17 -7.46
CA ALA A 38 -10.54 -0.92 -7.47
C ALA A 38 -11.33 -0.95 -8.78
N LYS A 39 -11.73 0.22 -9.30
CA LYS A 39 -12.40 0.35 -10.60
C LYS A 39 -11.56 -0.21 -11.74
N VAL A 40 -10.31 0.26 -11.89
CA VAL A 40 -9.40 -0.18 -12.97
C VAL A 40 -9.16 -1.69 -12.93
N LEU A 41 -9.02 -2.26 -11.73
CA LEU A 41 -8.81 -3.70 -11.56
C LEU A 41 -10.07 -4.50 -11.95
N ARG A 42 -11.27 -4.05 -11.55
CA ARG A 42 -12.53 -4.69 -11.96
C ARG A 42 -12.76 -4.62 -13.47
N ASP A 43 -12.47 -3.48 -14.08
CA ASP A 43 -12.58 -3.30 -15.53
C ASP A 43 -11.61 -4.24 -16.27
N GLY A 44 -10.49 -4.62 -15.65
CA GLY A 44 -9.56 -5.66 -16.10
C GLY A 44 -10.00 -7.11 -15.84
N GLY A 45 -11.18 -7.30 -15.25
CA GLY A 45 -11.77 -8.61 -14.92
C GLY A 45 -11.26 -9.24 -13.63
N ILE A 46 -10.63 -8.47 -12.74
CA ILE A 46 -10.03 -8.96 -11.49
C ILE A 46 -11.06 -8.85 -10.36
N LYS A 47 -11.18 -9.89 -9.54
CA LYS A 47 -12.02 -9.89 -8.34
C LYS A 47 -11.36 -9.03 -7.26
N VAL A 48 -12.05 -7.95 -6.89
CA VAL A 48 -11.58 -6.99 -5.88
C VAL A 48 -12.49 -7.00 -4.67
N ILE A 49 -11.91 -7.17 -3.48
CA ILE A 49 -12.53 -6.88 -2.20
C ILE A 49 -12.35 -5.38 -1.93
N GLU A 50 -13.44 -4.64 -1.72
CA GLU A 50 -13.31 -3.23 -1.33
C GLU A 50 -12.74 -3.13 0.08
N ILE A 51 -11.95 -2.08 0.31
CA ILE A 51 -11.42 -1.81 1.64
C ILE A 51 -12.53 -1.57 2.66
N SER A 52 -13.66 -0.98 2.25
CA SER A 52 -14.84 -0.77 3.10
C SER A 52 -15.46 -2.09 3.55
N ASP A 53 -15.46 -3.12 2.70
CA ASP A 53 -15.97 -4.44 3.04
C ASP A 53 -15.04 -5.14 4.05
N LEU A 54 -13.73 -4.91 3.92
CA LEU A 54 -12.74 -5.42 4.87
C LEU A 54 -12.87 -4.73 6.23
N THR A 55 -12.98 -3.40 6.25
CA THR A 55 -13.02 -2.62 7.49
C THR A 55 -14.40 -2.73 8.16
N GLY A 56 -15.47 -2.79 7.38
CA GLY A 56 -16.84 -2.53 7.84
C GLY A 56 -17.11 -1.04 8.06
N PHE A 57 -16.27 -0.16 7.50
CA PHE A 57 -16.34 1.29 7.69
C PHE A 57 -16.25 2.02 6.34
N PRO A 58 -17.16 2.95 6.03
CA PRO A 58 -17.17 3.65 4.76
C PRO A 58 -15.99 4.64 4.66
N GLU A 59 -15.71 5.07 3.44
CA GLU A 59 -14.85 6.23 3.20
C GLU A 59 -15.55 7.50 3.70
N ILE A 60 -14.83 8.33 4.46
CA ILE A 60 -15.35 9.59 5.03
C ILE A 60 -14.38 10.75 4.77
N LEU A 61 -14.86 11.99 5.00
CA LEU A 61 -14.07 13.22 4.90
C LEU A 61 -13.41 13.36 3.52
N GLU A 62 -14.20 13.19 2.46
CA GLU A 62 -13.76 13.33 1.06
C GLU A 62 -12.57 12.43 0.71
N GLY A 63 -12.51 11.24 1.32
CA GLY A 63 -11.47 10.25 1.04
C GLY A 63 -10.19 10.39 1.84
N ARG A 64 -10.13 11.37 2.77
CA ARG A 64 -9.03 11.53 3.71
C ARG A 64 -8.90 10.34 4.67
N VAL A 65 -10.02 9.71 5.03
CA VAL A 65 -10.03 8.55 5.93
C VAL A 65 -10.71 7.37 5.26
N LYS A 66 -9.87 6.45 4.75
CA LYS A 66 -10.28 5.19 4.10
C LYS A 66 -9.51 3.97 4.59
N THR A 67 -8.18 4.08 4.71
CA THR A 67 -7.29 2.96 5.03
C THR A 67 -6.74 2.99 6.46
N LEU A 68 -6.95 4.10 7.18
CA LEU A 68 -6.49 4.32 8.55
C LEU A 68 -7.37 3.55 9.56
N HIS A 69 -7.31 2.22 9.49
CA HIS A 69 -8.19 1.33 10.25
C HIS A 69 -7.40 0.18 10.91
N PRO A 70 -7.73 -0.23 12.15
CA PRO A 70 -7.05 -1.33 12.83
C PRO A 70 -7.09 -2.67 12.08
N LYS A 71 -8.17 -2.98 11.36
CA LYS A 71 -8.20 -4.20 10.51
C LYS A 71 -7.19 -4.18 9.36
N VAL A 72 -6.81 -2.99 8.88
CA VAL A 72 -5.79 -2.84 7.83
C VAL A 72 -4.40 -2.87 8.46
N HIS A 73 -4.13 -1.93 9.38
CA HIS A 73 -2.79 -1.81 9.97
C HIS A 73 -2.44 -2.95 10.92
N GLY A 74 -3.41 -3.53 11.62
CA GLY A 74 -3.24 -4.75 12.41
C GLY A 74 -2.85 -5.93 11.53
N GLY A 75 -3.46 -6.09 10.35
CA GLY A 75 -3.13 -7.13 9.37
C GLY A 75 -1.74 -6.96 8.75
N ILE A 76 -1.24 -5.72 8.71
CA ILE A 76 0.10 -5.39 8.23
C ILE A 76 1.18 -5.55 9.32
N LEU A 77 0.91 -5.10 10.55
CA LEU A 77 1.95 -4.84 11.57
C LEU A 77 2.15 -5.95 12.59
N PHE A 78 1.23 -6.91 12.71
CA PHE A 78 1.41 -7.97 13.69
C PHE A 78 2.65 -8.82 13.34
N LYS A 79 3.37 -9.27 14.37
CA LYS A 79 4.51 -10.18 14.20
C LYS A 79 3.94 -11.59 14.09
N ARG A 80 4.29 -12.28 13.00
CA ARG A 80 3.70 -13.61 12.70
C ARG A 80 4.31 -14.75 13.51
N ASP A 81 5.38 -14.48 14.25
CA ASP A 81 6.10 -15.40 15.11
C ASP A 81 5.94 -15.09 16.61
N LYS A 82 5.04 -14.17 16.99
CA LYS A 82 4.78 -13.81 18.38
C LYS A 82 3.36 -14.21 18.77
N GLU A 83 3.24 -15.15 19.71
CA GLU A 83 1.95 -15.73 20.10
C GLU A 83 0.93 -14.68 20.56
N ASP A 84 1.32 -13.72 21.40
CA ASP A 84 0.40 -12.66 21.84
C ASP A 84 -0.22 -11.89 20.66
N HIS A 85 0.58 -11.62 19.62
CA HIS A 85 0.08 -10.93 18.43
C HIS A 85 -0.89 -11.82 17.63
N LEU A 86 -0.57 -13.12 17.50
CA LEU A 86 -1.44 -14.09 16.85
C LEU A 86 -2.78 -14.23 17.57
N THR A 87 -2.79 -14.19 18.90
CA THR A 87 -4.00 -14.19 19.72
C THR A 87 -4.82 -12.93 19.48
N THR A 88 -4.21 -11.74 19.59
CA THR A 88 -4.90 -10.46 19.38
C THR A 88 -5.55 -10.35 17.99
N VAL A 89 -4.84 -10.76 16.92
CA VAL A 89 -5.45 -10.69 15.56
C VAL A 89 -6.60 -11.67 15.39
N ARG A 90 -6.54 -12.87 16.01
CA ARG A 90 -7.64 -13.83 16.03
C ARG A 90 -8.86 -13.27 16.75
N GLU A 91 -8.68 -12.73 17.96
CA GLU A 91 -9.75 -12.13 18.78
C GLU A 91 -10.48 -11.00 18.04
N HIS A 92 -9.74 -10.18 17.30
CA HIS A 92 -10.30 -9.04 16.57
C HIS A 92 -10.68 -9.35 15.11
N ASN A 93 -10.63 -10.63 14.69
CA ASN A 93 -10.92 -11.07 13.32
C ASN A 93 -10.10 -10.32 12.24
N ILE A 94 -8.83 -10.08 12.54
CA ILE A 94 -7.89 -9.38 11.65
C ILE A 94 -7.13 -10.43 10.84
N LYS A 95 -7.24 -10.33 9.52
CA LYS A 95 -6.51 -11.19 8.57
C LYS A 95 -5.19 -10.55 8.15
N PRO A 96 -4.15 -11.35 7.83
CA PRO A 96 -2.89 -10.81 7.35
C PRO A 96 -3.05 -10.04 6.03
N ILE A 97 -2.16 -9.08 5.82
CA ILE A 97 -1.90 -8.46 4.52
C ILE A 97 -0.43 -8.71 4.22
N ASP A 98 -0.14 -9.46 3.15
CA ASP A 98 1.20 -9.97 2.86
C ASP A 98 1.93 -9.13 1.82
N LEU A 99 1.17 -8.53 0.90
CA LEU A 99 1.68 -7.69 -0.16
C LEU A 99 0.97 -6.33 -0.14
N ILE A 100 1.75 -5.25 -0.18
CA ILE A 100 1.24 -3.88 -0.31
C ILE A 100 1.80 -3.31 -1.61
N VAL A 101 0.94 -2.76 -2.46
CA VAL A 101 1.32 -2.10 -3.71
C VAL A 101 0.73 -0.71 -3.72
N VAL A 102 1.58 0.30 -3.49
CA VAL A 102 1.16 1.69 -3.35
C VAL A 102 2.22 2.60 -3.92
N ASN A 103 1.86 3.52 -4.81
CA ASN A 103 2.77 4.54 -5.32
C ASN A 103 2.32 5.94 -4.90
N LEU A 104 3.30 6.76 -4.51
CA LEU A 104 3.12 8.16 -4.13
C LEU A 104 3.55 9.02 -5.32
N TYR A 105 2.63 9.77 -5.93
CA TYR A 105 2.98 10.53 -7.14
C TYR A 105 2.33 11.91 -7.24
N ALA A 106 1.43 12.27 -6.32
CA ALA A 106 0.61 13.45 -6.48
C ALA A 106 1.34 14.75 -6.10
N PHE A 107 2.02 14.79 -4.95
CA PHE A 107 2.43 16.07 -4.36
C PHE A 107 3.48 16.84 -5.20
N GLU A 108 4.53 16.17 -5.69
CA GLU A 108 5.55 16.80 -6.54
C GLU A 108 4.98 17.48 -7.78
N LYS A 109 4.07 16.80 -8.46
CA LYS A 109 3.46 17.31 -9.68
C LYS A 109 2.55 18.50 -9.41
N VAL A 110 1.93 18.54 -8.23
CA VAL A 110 1.03 19.60 -7.81
C VAL A 110 1.83 20.86 -7.49
N VAL A 111 2.87 20.77 -6.65
CA VAL A 111 3.68 21.94 -6.29
C VAL A 111 4.44 22.53 -7.48
N LYS A 112 4.86 21.70 -8.45
CA LYS A 112 5.48 22.15 -9.71
C LYS A 112 4.55 23.00 -10.58
N LYS A 113 3.24 22.95 -10.38
CA LYS A 113 2.26 23.78 -11.10
C LYS A 113 2.01 25.14 -10.43
N GLY A 114 2.66 25.43 -9.31
CA GLY A 114 2.50 26.72 -8.61
C GLY A 114 1.11 26.92 -8.02
N VAL A 115 0.51 25.86 -7.46
CA VAL A 115 -0.82 25.92 -6.84
C VAL A 115 -0.82 26.69 -5.51
N ASP A 116 -1.99 27.18 -5.11
CA ASP A 116 -2.21 27.79 -3.80
C ASP A 116 -2.08 26.80 -2.64
N LEU A 117 -2.03 27.34 -1.42
CA LEU A 117 -1.83 26.57 -0.19
C LEU A 117 -2.93 25.54 0.04
N ASP A 118 -4.19 25.90 -0.15
CA ASP A 118 -5.33 25.01 0.07
C ASP A 118 -5.27 23.80 -0.87
N THR A 119 -4.99 24.04 -2.16
CA THR A 119 -4.82 22.98 -3.15
C THR A 119 -3.63 22.08 -2.81
N ALA A 120 -2.51 22.66 -2.36
CA ALA A 120 -1.36 21.86 -1.94
C ALA A 120 -1.68 20.99 -0.72
N ILE A 121 -2.37 21.53 0.29
CA ILE A 121 -2.79 20.81 1.50
C ILE A 121 -3.70 19.63 1.16
N GLU A 122 -4.68 19.80 0.26
CA GLU A 122 -5.55 18.69 -0.18
C GLU A 122 -4.80 17.57 -0.91
N ASN A 123 -3.62 17.84 -1.46
CA ASN A 123 -2.81 16.86 -2.17
C ASN A 123 -1.75 16.17 -1.29
N ILE A 124 -1.71 16.46 0.01
CA ILE A 124 -0.88 15.73 0.98
C ILE A 124 -1.57 14.40 1.31
N ASP A 125 -0.95 13.30 0.89
CA ASP A 125 -1.42 11.95 1.15
C ASP A 125 -1.00 11.49 2.55
N ILE A 126 -1.98 11.10 3.37
CA ILE A 126 -1.76 10.52 4.70
C ILE A 126 -1.81 8.99 4.63
N GLY A 127 -2.77 8.45 3.86
CA GLY A 127 -3.05 7.02 3.81
C GLY A 127 -1.91 6.24 3.14
N GLY A 128 -1.44 6.72 1.98
CA GLY A 128 -0.37 6.09 1.20
C GLY A 128 0.92 5.92 2.00
N PRO A 129 1.53 6.99 2.52
CA PRO A 129 2.72 6.91 3.36
C PRO A 129 2.52 6.02 4.60
N THR A 130 1.35 6.09 5.26
CA THR A 130 1.09 5.26 6.45
C THR A 130 1.08 3.76 6.10
N LEU A 131 0.44 3.37 4.99
CA LEU A 131 0.40 1.97 4.52
C LEU A 131 1.80 1.43 4.22
N ILE A 132 2.57 2.14 3.39
CA ILE A 132 3.89 1.65 2.96
C ILE A 132 4.88 1.63 4.11
N ARG A 133 4.87 2.64 5.01
CA ARG A 133 5.73 2.64 6.20
C ARG A 133 5.40 1.49 7.14
N ALA A 134 4.12 1.16 7.30
CA ALA A 134 3.70 0.02 8.12
C ALA A 134 4.24 -1.30 7.56
N GLY A 135 4.09 -1.53 6.25
CA GLY A 135 4.62 -2.74 5.61
C GLY A 135 6.15 -2.79 5.63
N ALA A 136 6.83 -1.67 5.36
CA ALA A 136 8.29 -1.59 5.36
C ALA A 136 8.88 -1.80 6.76
N LYS A 137 8.22 -1.30 7.82
CA LYS A 137 8.56 -1.63 9.21
C LYS A 137 8.47 -3.13 9.46
N ASN A 138 7.48 -3.80 8.88
CA ASN A 138 7.22 -5.23 9.06
C ASN A 138 7.77 -6.11 7.91
N PHE A 139 8.84 -5.66 7.23
CA PHE A 139 9.41 -6.32 6.04
C PHE A 139 9.83 -7.78 6.26
N LYS A 140 9.97 -8.23 7.51
CA LYS A 140 10.20 -9.65 7.81
C LYS A 140 9.06 -10.51 7.25
N TYR A 141 7.83 -10.01 7.25
CA TYR A 141 6.64 -10.75 6.84
C TYR A 141 5.84 -10.10 5.70
N VAL A 142 6.02 -8.80 5.43
CA VAL A 142 5.24 -8.05 4.43
C VAL A 142 6.12 -7.56 3.29
N THR A 143 5.70 -7.81 2.05
CA THR A 143 6.30 -7.28 0.84
C THR A 143 5.64 -5.95 0.49
N VAL A 144 6.43 -4.91 0.22
CA VAL A 144 5.91 -3.59 -0.14
C VAL A 144 6.50 -3.14 -1.46
N VAL A 145 5.66 -2.83 -2.44
CA VAL A 145 6.08 -2.41 -3.77
C VAL A 145 5.57 -1.01 -4.04
N VAL A 146 6.51 -0.10 -4.36
CA VAL A 146 6.20 1.32 -4.60
C VAL A 146 6.51 1.79 -6.02
N TYR A 147 7.19 0.97 -6.82
CA TYR A 147 7.51 1.26 -8.22
C TYR A 147 7.07 0.12 -9.15
N PRO A 148 6.45 0.41 -10.31
CA PRO A 148 6.03 -0.61 -11.27
C PRO A 148 7.17 -1.49 -11.80
N GLU A 149 8.39 -0.94 -11.95
CA GLU A 149 9.58 -1.70 -12.35
C GLU A 149 9.95 -2.86 -11.41
N ASP A 150 9.43 -2.89 -10.17
CA ASP A 150 9.64 -4.02 -9.25
C ASP A 150 8.63 -5.17 -9.44
N TYR A 151 7.54 -4.97 -10.19
CA TYR A 151 6.50 -6.00 -10.41
C TYR A 151 7.05 -7.32 -10.97
N PRO A 152 7.92 -7.33 -12.01
CA PRO A 152 8.40 -8.58 -12.58
C PRO A 152 9.21 -9.42 -11.58
N LYS A 153 10.15 -8.79 -10.85
CA LYS A 153 10.98 -9.48 -9.84
C LYS A 153 10.13 -10.03 -8.70
N VAL A 154 9.17 -9.24 -8.20
CA VAL A 154 8.27 -9.69 -7.13
C VAL A 154 7.43 -10.86 -7.60
N LEU A 155 6.84 -10.78 -8.79
CA LEU A 155 6.02 -11.86 -9.33
C LEU A 155 6.83 -13.15 -9.55
N GLU A 156 8.05 -13.04 -10.07
CA GLU A 156 8.95 -14.18 -10.25
C GLU A 156 9.20 -14.92 -8.93
N GLU A 157 9.54 -14.20 -7.87
CA GLU A 157 9.78 -14.81 -6.56
C GLU A 157 8.50 -15.44 -5.98
N ILE A 158 7.35 -14.78 -6.11
CA ILE A 158 6.07 -15.33 -5.64
C ILE A 158 5.73 -16.62 -6.39
N LYS A 159 5.88 -16.66 -7.72
CA LYS A 159 5.65 -17.87 -8.52
C LYS A 159 6.57 -19.01 -8.12
N LYS A 160 7.84 -18.70 -7.82
CA LYS A 160 8.86 -19.71 -7.53
C LYS A 160 8.81 -20.24 -6.10
N TYR A 161 8.55 -19.39 -5.12
CA TYR A 161 8.68 -19.73 -3.70
C TYR A 161 7.37 -19.54 -2.90
N GLY A 162 6.31 -19.06 -3.53
CA GLY A 162 5.06 -18.68 -2.85
C GLY A 162 5.13 -17.35 -2.10
N ASN A 163 6.32 -16.76 -1.96
CA ASN A 163 6.57 -15.47 -1.30
C ASN A 163 7.88 -14.87 -1.84
N THR A 164 8.15 -13.61 -1.57
CA THR A 164 9.46 -13.00 -1.85
C THR A 164 10.53 -13.44 -0.86
N THR A 165 11.80 -13.27 -1.21
CA THR A 165 12.91 -13.53 -0.31
C THR A 165 13.04 -12.42 0.74
N LEU A 166 13.66 -12.72 1.89
CA LEU A 166 13.95 -11.71 2.92
C LEU A 166 14.86 -10.59 2.38
N LYS A 167 15.80 -10.94 1.51
CA LYS A 167 16.68 -9.98 0.82
C LYS A 167 15.86 -9.00 0.00
N THR A 168 14.95 -9.49 -0.84
CA THR A 168 14.07 -8.66 -1.66
C THR A 168 13.17 -7.77 -0.79
N ARG A 169 12.57 -8.29 0.29
CA ARG A 169 11.75 -7.46 1.19
C ARG A 169 12.55 -6.35 1.88
N LEU A 170 13.80 -6.62 2.27
CA LEU A 170 14.66 -5.58 2.85
C LEU A 170 15.04 -4.50 1.82
N GLU A 171 15.35 -4.89 0.59
CA GLU A 171 15.61 -3.94 -0.51
C GLU A 171 14.39 -3.05 -0.79
N LEU A 172 13.21 -3.65 -0.88
CA LEU A 172 11.94 -2.95 -1.06
C LEU A 172 11.61 -2.01 0.11
N ALA A 173 11.85 -2.44 1.36
CA ALA A 173 11.65 -1.59 2.54
C ALA A 173 12.57 -0.36 2.53
N ARG A 174 13.82 -0.49 2.03
CA ARG A 174 14.71 0.66 1.85
C ARG A 174 14.16 1.65 0.83
N LYS A 175 13.63 1.15 -0.29
CA LYS A 175 12.97 1.99 -1.31
C LYS A 175 11.80 2.78 -0.72
N VAL A 176 10.97 2.13 0.10
CA VAL A 176 9.86 2.79 0.81
C VAL A 176 10.35 3.94 1.68
N PHE A 177 11.31 3.69 2.58
CA PHE A 177 11.76 4.74 3.50
C PHE A 177 12.49 5.88 2.79
N LYS A 178 13.19 5.61 1.68
CA LYS A 178 13.73 6.66 0.82
C LYS A 178 12.61 7.50 0.20
N LEU A 179 11.61 6.85 -0.41
CA LEU A 179 10.46 7.52 -1.02
C LEU A 179 9.72 8.42 -0.03
N THR A 180 9.44 7.93 1.19
CA THR A 180 8.74 8.74 2.20
C THR A 180 9.60 9.87 2.73
N SER A 181 10.92 9.67 2.87
CA SER A 181 11.83 10.75 3.25
C SER A 181 11.84 11.88 2.21
N ASP A 182 11.84 11.53 0.93
CA ASP A 182 11.78 12.52 -0.15
C ASP A 182 10.43 13.22 -0.16
N TYR A 183 9.34 12.45 -0.01
CA TYR A 183 7.98 12.98 0.03
C TYR A 183 7.79 14.02 1.16
N ASP A 184 8.22 13.70 2.37
CA ASP A 184 8.13 14.61 3.53
C ASP A 184 9.02 15.85 3.36
N GLN A 185 10.22 15.69 2.78
CA GLN A 185 11.10 16.82 2.47
C GLN A 185 10.44 17.81 1.49
N MET A 186 9.71 17.30 0.50
CA MET A 186 8.99 18.15 -0.45
C MET A 186 7.85 18.93 0.20
N ILE A 187 7.08 18.29 1.08
CA ILE A 187 6.03 18.96 1.86
C ILE A 187 6.64 20.06 2.72
N PHE A 188 7.71 19.75 3.45
CA PHE A 188 8.41 20.72 4.29
C PHE A 188 8.90 21.93 3.49
N ASN A 189 9.54 21.69 2.34
CA ASN A 189 10.05 22.76 1.49
C ASN A 189 8.92 23.66 0.97
N TYR A 190 7.79 23.08 0.53
CA TYR A 190 6.64 23.85 0.07
C TYR A 190 6.05 24.69 1.21
N LEU A 191 5.76 24.08 2.37
CA LEU A 191 5.18 24.78 3.52
C LEU A 191 6.09 25.88 4.08
N SER A 192 7.41 25.73 3.94
CA SER A 192 8.39 26.76 4.33
C SER A 192 8.48 27.92 3.34
N SER A 193 8.02 27.74 2.11
CA SER A 193 8.07 28.76 1.05
C SER A 193 6.82 29.65 1.00
N VAL A 194 5.72 29.21 1.62
CA VAL A 194 4.46 29.96 1.69
C VAL A 194 4.41 30.84 2.93
N THR A 195 3.71 31.96 2.84
CA THR A 195 3.40 32.85 3.97
C THR A 195 1.91 32.82 4.24
N ALA A 196 1.52 32.83 5.52
CA ALA A 196 0.13 32.82 5.98
C ALA A 196 -0.48 34.23 5.96
#